data_AF-A0AAW6IQD2-F1
#
_entry.id   AF-A0AAW6IQD2-F1
#
_cell.length_a   1.000
_cell.length_b   1.000
_cell.length_c   1.000
_cell.angle_alpha   90.00
_cell.angle_beta   90.00
_cell.angle_gamma   90.00
#
_symmetry.space_group_name_H-M   'P 1'
#
loop_
_entity.id
_entity.type
_entity.pdbx_description
1 polymer ?
#
loop_
_entity_poly.entity_id
_entity_poly.type
_entity_poly.pdbx_seq_one_letter_code
_entity_poly.pdbx_strand_id
1 'polypeptide(L)'
;LGRHPSALTKRKEELKPEDETIYYQRMAFCFHIRTICREMNGEEVHLCIGGVRSLNEENLYGKKSPEKFKIFIGWRVRVCSNLMLTCDGLTGRLEVMGDTDIYIAALKLFREFNPEQNLRLLENLGRTMISQEQFCQIIGRLRLYQVLPASQMKELPKVILGDSNINAATKGYIDNPNFGLRGRAKISCWDLMQLLNEAAKQSYIDKFLERNQNATDFAVGIQKALRGEDTENYGWFLG
;
A
#
# COMPACT_ATOMS: atom_id res chain seq x y z
N LEU A 1 -8.95 2.73 -30.06
CA LEU A 1 -9.72 3.85 -29.49
C LEU A 1 -11.06 3.31 -29.03
N GLY A 2 -11.34 3.43 -27.74
CA GLY A 2 -12.62 2.98 -27.18
C GLY A 2 -13.75 3.87 -27.70
N ARG A 3 -14.96 3.32 -27.73
CA ARG A 3 -16.18 4.05 -28.13
C ARG A 3 -17.14 4.02 -26.96
N HIS A 4 -17.98 5.04 -26.81
CA HIS A 4 -19.10 4.94 -25.88
C HIS A 4 -20.03 3.77 -26.28
N PRO A 5 -20.73 3.12 -25.33
CA PRO A 5 -21.67 2.04 -25.66
C PRO A 5 -22.70 2.43 -26.73
N SER A 6 -23.16 3.69 -26.70
CA SER A 6 -24.08 4.27 -27.68
C SER A 6 -23.49 4.46 -29.08
N ALA A 7 -22.16 4.41 -29.23
CA ALA A 7 -21.43 4.59 -30.49
C ALA A 7 -20.81 3.29 -31.01
N LEU A 8 -21.11 2.14 -30.39
CA LEU A 8 -20.59 0.82 -30.80
C LEU A 8 -20.95 0.47 -32.25
N THR A 9 -22.11 0.89 -32.72
CA THR A 9 -22.64 0.62 -34.07
C THR A 9 -22.15 1.60 -35.14
N LYS A 10 -21.51 2.72 -34.77
CA LYS A 10 -21.00 3.71 -35.72
C LYS A 10 -19.76 3.19 -36.44
N ARG A 11 -19.58 3.51 -37.73
CA ARG A 11 -18.34 3.19 -38.45
C ARG A 11 -17.19 4.07 -37.98
N LYS A 12 -15.95 3.64 -38.21
CA LYS A 12 -14.76 4.37 -37.74
C LYS A 12 -14.70 5.80 -38.30
N GLU A 13 -15.14 5.99 -39.55
CA GLU A 13 -15.18 7.32 -40.19
C GLU A 13 -16.29 8.23 -39.64
N GLU A 14 -17.28 7.66 -38.95
CA GLU A 14 -18.46 8.37 -38.41
C GLU A 14 -18.31 8.71 -36.93
N LEU A 15 -17.20 8.31 -36.30
CA LEU A 15 -16.92 8.62 -34.91
C LEU A 15 -16.55 10.09 -34.77
N LYS A 16 -17.32 10.79 -33.94
CA LYS A 16 -16.98 12.13 -33.51
C LYS A 16 -16.08 12.07 -32.27
N PRO A 17 -15.35 13.16 -31.93
CA PRO A 17 -14.56 13.22 -30.70
C PRO A 17 -15.37 12.90 -29.43
N GLU A 18 -16.66 13.27 -29.42
CA GLU A 18 -17.63 12.97 -28.36
C GLU A 18 -18.05 11.49 -28.29
N ASP A 19 -17.80 10.70 -29.34
CA ASP A 19 -18.01 9.25 -29.36
C ASP A 19 -16.82 8.46 -28.78
N GLU A 20 -15.66 9.12 -28.61
CA GLU A 20 -14.45 8.52 -28.07
C GLU A 20 -14.55 8.40 -26.54
N THR A 21 -14.33 7.20 -26.01
CA THR A 21 -14.18 7.04 -24.57
C THR A 21 -12.75 7.34 -24.13
N ILE A 22 -12.63 8.11 -23.05
CA ILE A 22 -11.35 8.26 -22.35
C ILE A 22 -10.98 6.88 -21.79
N TYR A 23 -9.83 6.37 -22.24
CA TYR A 23 -9.35 5.05 -21.88
C TYR A 23 -8.27 5.17 -20.80
N TYR A 24 -8.60 4.69 -19.59
CA TYR A 24 -7.64 4.59 -18.50
C TYR A 24 -7.07 3.18 -18.42
N GLN A 25 -5.78 3.03 -18.74
CA GLN A 25 -5.08 1.75 -18.58
C GLN A 25 -5.08 1.26 -17.13
N ARG A 26 -4.98 2.20 -16.20
CA ARG A 26 -5.01 1.98 -14.75
C ARG A 26 -5.81 3.12 -14.13
N MET A 27 -6.70 2.77 -13.22
CA MET A 27 -7.54 3.73 -12.50
C MET A 27 -7.43 3.44 -11.02
N ALA A 28 -7.16 4.47 -10.23
CA ALA A 28 -7.27 4.45 -8.78
C ALA A 28 -8.32 5.47 -8.35
N PHE A 29 -9.12 5.11 -7.35
CA PHE A 29 -10.01 6.03 -6.66
C PHE A 29 -9.73 5.94 -5.16
N CYS A 30 -9.72 7.08 -4.48
CA CYS A 30 -9.43 7.18 -3.06
C CYS A 30 -10.25 8.33 -2.46
N PHE A 31 -11.12 8.00 -1.51
CA PHE A 31 -12.01 8.92 -0.83
C PHE A 31 -11.60 9.02 0.63
N HIS A 32 -11.44 10.25 1.11
CA HIS A 32 -11.16 10.52 2.52
C HIS A 32 -12.48 10.81 3.24
N ILE A 33 -12.73 10.11 4.35
CA ILE A 33 -13.93 10.27 5.16
C ILE A 33 -13.68 11.43 6.12
N ARG A 34 -14.11 12.63 5.72
CA ARG A 34 -13.81 13.90 6.43
C ARG A 34 -14.23 13.92 7.90
N THR A 35 -15.22 13.13 8.27
CA THR A 35 -15.73 13.06 9.65
C THR A 35 -14.94 12.11 10.55
N ILE A 36 -14.02 11.31 9.99
CA ILE A 36 -13.22 10.34 10.73
C ILE A 36 -11.74 10.70 10.58
N CYS A 37 -11.29 11.59 11.46
CA CYS A 37 -9.91 12.03 11.58
C CYS A 37 -9.39 11.90 13.01
N ARG A 38 -8.08 11.69 13.16
CA ARG A 38 -7.39 11.55 14.45
C ARG A 38 -6.00 12.16 14.36
N GLU A 39 -5.43 12.50 15.51
CA GLU A 39 -4.00 12.80 15.62
C GLU A 39 -3.28 11.52 16.05
N MET A 40 -2.22 11.15 15.33
CA MET A 40 -1.43 9.96 15.58
C MET A 40 0.05 10.28 15.36
N ASN A 41 0.87 10.06 16.39
CA ASN A 41 2.31 10.32 16.34
C ASN A 41 2.68 11.73 15.86
N GLY A 42 1.90 12.74 16.27
CA GLY A 42 2.09 14.15 15.90
C GLY A 42 1.57 14.52 14.51
N GLU A 43 0.89 13.61 13.81
CA GLU A 43 0.35 13.83 12.47
C GLU A 43 -1.17 13.68 12.43
N GLU A 44 -1.84 14.50 11.62
CA GLU A 44 -3.27 14.33 11.35
C GLU A 44 -3.50 13.20 10.33
N VAL A 45 -4.34 12.23 10.69
CA VAL A 45 -4.71 11.10 9.85
C VAL A 45 -6.21 11.05 9.57
N HIS A 46 -6.56 10.55 8.39
CA HIS A 46 -7.94 10.43 7.91
C HIS A 46 -8.22 8.98 7.52
N LEU A 47 -9.39 8.47 7.89
CA LEU A 47 -9.85 7.20 7.35
C LEU A 47 -10.16 7.37 5.87
N CYS A 48 -9.65 6.46 5.04
CA CYS A 48 -9.79 6.49 3.60
C CYS A 48 -10.31 5.15 3.10
N ILE A 49 -11.15 5.21 2.08
CA ILE A 49 -11.62 4.05 1.32
C ILE A 49 -11.28 4.24 -0.14
N GLY A 50 -11.07 3.17 -0.88
CA GLY A 50 -10.75 3.30 -2.28
C GLY A 50 -10.57 1.97 -2.97
N GLY A 51 -9.98 2.05 -4.17
CA GLY A 51 -9.72 0.87 -4.96
C GLY A 51 -8.94 1.18 -6.23
N VAL A 52 -8.52 0.09 -6.87
CA VAL A 52 -7.76 0.10 -8.11
C VAL A 52 -8.38 -0.87 -9.09
N ARG A 53 -8.43 -0.45 -10.36
CA ARG A 53 -8.71 -1.30 -11.51
C ARG A 53 -7.59 -1.13 -12.52
N SER A 54 -7.11 -2.24 -13.08
CA SER A 54 -6.01 -2.21 -14.04
C SER A 54 -6.28 -3.16 -15.21
N LEU A 55 -6.23 -2.64 -16.44
CA LEU A 55 -6.58 -3.41 -17.63
C LEU A 55 -5.53 -4.46 -18.02
N ASN A 56 -4.29 -4.35 -17.52
CA ASN A 56 -3.28 -5.39 -17.70
C ASN A 56 -3.60 -6.69 -16.93
N GLU A 57 -4.55 -6.65 -15.99
CA GLU A 57 -5.04 -7.83 -15.27
C GLU A 57 -6.20 -8.51 -16.00
N GLU A 58 -6.71 -7.91 -17.09
CA GLU A 58 -7.87 -8.35 -17.86
C GLU A 58 -7.50 -9.02 -19.19
N ASN A 59 -8.32 -9.99 -19.61
CA ASN A 59 -8.27 -10.51 -20.98
C ASN A 59 -9.30 -9.78 -21.86
N LEU A 60 -8.87 -8.71 -22.51
CA LEU A 60 -9.73 -7.87 -23.35
C LEU A 60 -10.16 -8.53 -24.68
N TYR A 61 -9.51 -9.63 -25.07
CA TYR A 61 -9.79 -10.33 -26.33
C TYR A 61 -10.68 -11.57 -26.15
N GLY A 62 -11.08 -11.87 -24.91
CA GLY A 62 -11.94 -13.01 -24.57
C GLY A 62 -13.44 -12.67 -24.52
N LYS A 63 -14.26 -13.69 -24.26
CA LYS A 63 -15.65 -13.48 -23.83
C LYS A 63 -15.65 -12.77 -22.47
N LYS A 64 -16.75 -12.09 -22.12
CA LYS A 64 -16.91 -11.43 -20.80
C LYS A 64 -16.50 -12.40 -19.69
N SER A 65 -15.44 -12.04 -18.98
CA SER A 65 -14.95 -12.70 -17.77
C SER A 65 -15.24 -11.81 -16.56
N PRO A 66 -15.17 -12.36 -15.34
CA PRO A 66 -15.10 -11.52 -14.14
C PRO A 66 -13.98 -10.49 -14.28
N GLU A 67 -14.31 -9.23 -14.02
CA GLU A 67 -13.33 -8.14 -13.96
C GLU A 67 -12.64 -8.16 -12.60
N LYS A 68 -11.39 -7.70 -12.54
CA LYS A 68 -10.57 -7.67 -11.34
C LYS A 68 -10.48 -6.25 -10.78
N PHE A 69 -10.78 -6.17 -9.50
CA PHE A 69 -10.67 -4.96 -8.70
C PHE A 69 -9.83 -5.23 -7.47
N LYS A 70 -9.28 -4.15 -6.91
CA LYS A 70 -8.75 -4.10 -5.56
C LYS A 70 -9.54 -3.05 -4.81
N ILE A 71 -9.96 -3.34 -3.59
CA ILE A 71 -10.66 -2.37 -2.73
C ILE A 71 -9.99 -2.34 -1.37
N PHE A 72 -9.98 -1.16 -0.74
CA PHE A 72 -9.33 -0.98 0.54
C PHE A 72 -10.10 -0.02 1.46
N ILE A 73 -9.82 -0.16 2.75
CA ILE A 73 -10.12 0.77 3.83
C ILE A 73 -8.87 0.86 4.72
N GLY A 74 -8.48 2.06 5.13
CA GLY A 74 -7.33 2.25 5.98
C GLY A 74 -7.04 3.71 6.25
N TRP A 75 -5.96 4.00 6.99
CA TRP A 75 -5.65 5.36 7.39
C TRP A 75 -4.72 6.04 6.38
N ARG A 76 -4.80 7.37 6.30
CA ARG A 76 -3.91 8.19 5.47
C ARG A 76 -3.39 9.37 6.26
N VAL A 77 -2.08 9.58 6.25
CA VAL A 77 -1.48 10.79 6.84
C VAL A 77 -1.73 12.01 5.96
N ARG A 78 -2.06 13.16 6.55
CA ARG A 78 -2.36 14.37 5.79
C ARG A 78 -1.12 15.02 5.17
N VAL A 79 0.00 15.06 5.91
CA VAL A 79 1.19 15.82 5.50
C VAL A 79 1.80 15.38 4.17
N CYS A 80 1.78 14.08 3.88
CA CYS A 80 2.31 13.54 2.63
C CYS A 80 1.35 12.61 1.90
N SER A 81 0.13 12.36 2.40
CA SER A 81 -0.83 11.42 1.79
C SER A 81 -0.32 9.97 1.70
N ASN A 82 0.59 9.54 2.58
CA ASN A 82 0.90 8.12 2.74
C ASN A 82 -0.35 7.37 3.22
N LEU A 83 -0.76 6.35 2.47
CA LEU A 83 -1.69 5.34 2.96
C LEU A 83 -0.96 4.42 3.95
N MET A 84 -1.71 3.89 4.91
CA MET A 84 -1.27 2.93 5.92
C MET A 84 -2.31 1.82 5.92
N LEU A 85 -2.14 0.89 4.97
CA LEU A 85 -3.02 -0.27 4.83
C LEU A 85 -2.50 -1.43 5.66
N THR A 86 -3.41 -2.20 6.21
CA THR A 86 -3.14 -3.43 6.97
C THR A 86 -3.84 -4.61 6.29
N CYS A 87 -3.51 -5.83 6.69
CA CYS A 87 -4.09 -7.06 6.14
C CYS A 87 -5.62 -7.09 6.14
N ASP A 88 -6.25 -6.59 7.20
CA ASP A 88 -7.71 -6.51 7.36
C ASP A 88 -8.35 -5.35 6.59
N GLY A 89 -7.52 -4.48 5.99
CA GLY A 89 -7.95 -3.30 5.25
C GLY A 89 -7.85 -3.41 3.73
N LEU A 90 -7.35 -4.52 3.17
CA LEU A 90 -7.14 -4.66 1.73
C LEU A 90 -7.73 -5.97 1.18
N THR A 91 -8.62 -5.86 0.19
CA THR A 91 -8.97 -6.97 -0.70
C THR A 91 -8.17 -6.84 -1.99
N GLY A 92 -7.04 -7.57 -2.08
CA GLY A 92 -6.07 -7.45 -3.19
C GLY A 92 -6.48 -8.13 -4.50
N ARG A 93 -7.50 -8.99 -4.49
CA ARG A 93 -8.07 -9.61 -5.69
C ARG A 93 -9.57 -9.83 -5.49
N LEU A 94 -10.36 -8.95 -6.07
CA LEU A 94 -11.82 -9.03 -6.11
C LEU A 94 -12.24 -9.30 -7.55
N GLU A 95 -12.86 -10.45 -7.81
CA GLU A 95 -13.41 -10.80 -9.12
C GLU A 95 -14.91 -10.47 -9.15
N VAL A 96 -15.34 -9.64 -10.09
CA VAL A 96 -16.71 -9.08 -10.15
C VAL A 96 -17.33 -9.26 -11.52
N MET A 97 -18.62 -9.62 -11.55
CA MET A 97 -19.42 -9.70 -12.76
C MET A 97 -20.21 -8.41 -13.03
N GLY A 98 -20.40 -7.60 -11.98
CA GLY A 98 -21.02 -6.28 -12.00
C GLY A 98 -20.72 -5.44 -10.77
N ASP A 99 -21.28 -4.24 -10.74
CA ASP A 99 -21.15 -3.26 -9.66
C ASP A 99 -21.69 -3.76 -8.30
N THR A 100 -22.73 -4.60 -8.33
CA THR A 100 -23.33 -5.20 -7.14
C THR A 100 -22.32 -6.04 -6.34
N ASP A 101 -21.42 -6.76 -7.03
CA ASP A 101 -20.38 -7.55 -6.35
C ASP A 101 -19.37 -6.65 -5.64
N ILE A 102 -19.01 -5.52 -6.27
CA ILE A 102 -18.14 -4.49 -5.66
C ILE A 102 -18.81 -3.93 -4.40
N TYR A 103 -20.10 -3.61 -4.48
CA TYR A 103 -20.86 -3.08 -3.35
C TYR A 103 -20.91 -4.05 -2.16
N ILE A 104 -21.22 -5.32 -2.42
CA ILE A 104 -21.27 -6.36 -1.38
C ILE A 104 -19.89 -6.56 -0.75
N ALA A 105 -18.84 -6.64 -1.57
CA ALA A 105 -17.47 -6.80 -1.08
C ALA A 105 -17.00 -5.59 -0.25
N ALA A 106 -17.30 -4.37 -0.69
CA ALA A 106 -16.98 -3.15 0.05
C ALA A 106 -17.72 -3.10 1.39
N LEU A 107 -19.02 -3.41 1.41
CA LEU A 107 -19.78 -3.48 2.66
C LEU A 107 -19.21 -4.50 3.64
N LYS A 108 -18.81 -5.68 3.15
CA LYS A 108 -18.18 -6.71 3.99
C LYS A 108 -16.87 -6.19 4.58
N LEU A 109 -15.96 -5.69 3.72
CA LEU A 109 -14.67 -5.16 4.15
C LEU A 109 -14.82 -4.05 5.19
N PHE A 110 -15.72 -3.09 4.96
CA PHE A 110 -15.89 -1.95 5.86
C PHE A 110 -16.54 -2.33 7.20
N ARG A 111 -17.35 -3.39 7.25
CA ARG A 111 -17.94 -3.91 8.48
C ARG A 111 -16.95 -4.73 9.31
N GLU A 112 -16.08 -5.47 8.64
CA GLU A 112 -15.07 -6.32 9.29
C GLU A 112 -13.87 -5.51 9.76
N PHE A 113 -13.54 -4.41 9.07
CA PHE A 113 -12.45 -3.52 9.46
C PHE A 113 -12.76 -2.81 10.78
N ASN A 114 -11.86 -2.93 11.76
CA ASN A 114 -11.96 -2.24 13.04
C ASN A 114 -11.02 -1.03 13.08
N PRO A 115 -11.52 0.21 12.85
CA PRO A 115 -10.66 1.38 12.73
C PRO A 115 -9.89 1.70 14.02
N GLU A 116 -10.50 1.44 15.18
CA GLU A 116 -9.93 1.76 16.49
C GLU A 116 -8.78 0.80 16.85
N GLN A 117 -8.95 -0.50 16.60
CA GLN A 117 -7.87 -1.48 16.77
C GLN A 117 -6.71 -1.17 15.81
N ASN A 118 -7.02 -0.84 14.56
CA ASN A 118 -6.03 -0.49 13.56
C ASN A 118 -5.24 0.77 13.96
N LEU A 119 -5.94 1.78 14.47
CA LEU A 119 -5.33 3.01 14.94
C LEU A 119 -4.39 2.78 16.11
N ARG A 120 -4.78 1.96 17.11
CA ARG A 120 -3.90 1.61 18.24
C ARG A 120 -2.64 0.88 17.79
N LEU A 121 -2.75 -0.02 16.81
CA LEU A 121 -1.60 -0.70 16.22
C LEU A 121 -0.62 0.32 15.64
N LEU A 122 -1.12 1.25 14.81
CA LEU A 122 -0.33 2.26 14.14
C LEU A 122 0.26 3.31 15.12
N GLU A 123 -0.50 3.75 16.12
CA GLU A 123 -0.02 4.66 17.18
C GLU A 123 1.16 4.05 17.94
N ASN A 124 1.06 2.75 18.27
CA ASN A 124 2.11 2.08 19.01
C ASN A 124 3.46 2.04 18.27
N LEU A 125 3.47 2.13 16.93
CA LEU A 125 4.70 2.21 16.13
C LEU A 125 5.56 3.42 16.49
N GLY A 126 4.96 4.53 16.92
CA GLY A 126 5.69 5.72 17.35
C GLY A 126 6.46 5.55 18.67
N ARG A 127 6.15 4.50 19.45
CA ARG A 127 6.75 4.24 20.76
C ARG A 127 7.99 3.34 20.70
N THR A 128 8.23 2.68 19.57
CA THR A 128 9.40 1.80 19.40
C THR A 128 10.44 2.50 18.55
N MET A 129 11.63 2.68 19.11
CA MET A 129 12.72 3.41 18.46
C MET A 129 13.71 2.46 17.78
N ILE A 130 14.21 2.89 16.63
CA ILE A 130 15.20 2.22 15.78
C ILE A 130 16.45 3.11 15.76
N SER A 131 17.59 2.55 16.17
CA SER A 131 18.89 3.23 16.07
C SER A 131 19.36 3.37 14.62
N GLN A 132 20.38 4.20 14.38
CA GLN A 132 20.94 4.33 13.04
C GLN A 132 21.56 3.01 12.57
N GLU A 133 22.24 2.29 13.48
CA GLU A 133 22.82 0.98 13.20
C GLU A 133 21.74 -0.05 12.83
N GLN A 134 20.64 -0.08 13.59
CA GLN A 134 19.50 -0.96 13.28
C GLN A 134 18.87 -0.60 11.93
N PHE A 135 18.72 0.69 11.62
CA PHE A 135 18.22 1.12 10.32
C PHE A 135 19.14 0.67 9.17
N CYS A 136 20.46 0.87 9.31
CA CYS A 136 21.44 0.39 8.33
C CYS A 136 21.37 -1.13 8.15
N GLN A 137 21.23 -1.88 9.24
CA GLN A 137 21.08 -3.33 9.21
C GLN A 137 19.81 -3.76 8.47
N ILE A 138 18.67 -3.11 8.76
CA ILE A 138 17.40 -3.34 8.07
C ILE A 138 17.56 -3.12 6.56
N ILE A 139 18.12 -1.99 6.13
CA ILE A 139 18.31 -1.69 4.71
C ILE A 139 19.26 -2.69 4.04
N GLY A 140 20.36 -3.06 4.71
CA GLY A 140 21.30 -4.06 4.21
C GLY A 140 20.65 -5.44 4.04
N ARG A 141 19.90 -5.89 5.04
CA ARG A 141 19.16 -7.17 5.02
C ARG A 141 18.03 -7.16 3.98
N LEU A 142 17.34 -6.04 3.78
CA LEU A 142 16.33 -5.89 2.73
C LEU A 142 16.94 -6.04 1.33
N ARG A 143 18.14 -5.50 1.08
CA ARG A 143 18.86 -5.70 -0.19
C ARG A 143 19.32 -7.14 -0.36
N LEU A 144 19.86 -7.75 0.70
CA LEU A 144 20.25 -9.16 0.68
C LEU A 144 19.05 -10.07 0.39
N TYR A 145 17.90 -9.79 1.01
CA TYR A 145 16.66 -10.56 0.83
C TYR A 145 16.26 -10.69 -0.65
N GLN A 146 16.46 -9.66 -1.47
CA GLN A 146 16.10 -9.67 -2.90
C GLN A 146 16.91 -10.69 -3.73
N VAL A 147 18.07 -11.11 -3.23
CA VAL A 147 18.99 -12.01 -3.94
C VAL A 147 19.18 -13.36 -3.24
N LEU A 148 18.43 -13.62 -2.17
CA LEU A 148 18.47 -14.89 -1.47
C LEU A 148 17.92 -16.04 -2.34
N PRO A 149 18.45 -17.27 -2.18
CA PRO A 149 17.82 -18.44 -2.76
C PRO A 149 16.37 -18.60 -2.29
N ALA A 150 15.51 -19.11 -3.17
CA ALA A 150 14.09 -19.27 -2.90
C ALA A 150 13.78 -20.16 -1.67
N SER A 151 14.67 -21.08 -1.30
CA SER A 151 14.55 -21.88 -0.08
C SER A 151 14.67 -21.03 1.18
N GLN A 152 15.69 -20.18 1.26
CA GLN A 152 15.93 -19.30 2.42
C GLN A 152 14.87 -18.20 2.49
N MET A 153 14.45 -17.65 1.35
CA MET A 153 13.39 -16.62 1.33
C MET A 153 12.07 -17.12 1.92
N LYS A 154 11.75 -18.41 1.80
CA LYS A 154 10.50 -19.00 2.33
C LYS A 154 10.47 -19.09 3.86
N GLU A 155 11.63 -19.03 4.50
CA GLU A 155 11.75 -19.08 5.97
C GLU A 155 11.63 -17.69 6.62
N LEU A 156 11.59 -16.64 5.80
CA LEU A 156 11.56 -15.24 6.22
C LEU A 156 10.21 -14.60 5.88
N PRO A 157 9.84 -13.50 6.57
CA PRO A 157 8.68 -12.70 6.21
C PRO A 157 8.75 -12.26 4.75
N LYS A 158 7.61 -12.33 4.06
CA LYS A 158 7.53 -11.90 2.66
C LYS A 158 7.71 -10.39 2.55
N VAL A 159 8.70 -9.95 1.79
CA VAL A 159 8.89 -8.53 1.45
C VAL A 159 8.81 -8.35 -0.06
N ILE A 160 7.93 -7.46 -0.52
CA ILE A 160 7.68 -7.19 -1.95
C ILE A 160 8.11 -5.78 -2.41
N LEU A 161 8.79 -5.05 -1.53
CA LEU A 161 9.50 -3.82 -1.85
C LEU A 161 10.76 -4.16 -2.64
N GLY A 162 10.92 -3.56 -3.82
CA GLY A 162 12.11 -3.79 -4.66
C GLY A 162 13.24 -2.82 -4.35
N ASP A 163 14.39 -3.01 -5.00
CA ASP A 163 15.59 -2.16 -4.81
C ASP A 163 15.32 -0.67 -4.97
N SER A 164 14.50 -0.27 -5.95
CA SER A 164 14.14 1.14 -6.14
C SER A 164 13.37 1.70 -4.94
N ASN A 165 12.46 0.92 -4.36
CA ASN A 165 11.73 1.33 -3.15
C ASN A 165 12.67 1.41 -1.94
N ILE A 166 13.57 0.43 -1.77
CA ILE A 166 14.55 0.40 -0.68
C ILE A 166 15.48 1.62 -0.78
N ASN A 167 15.95 1.95 -1.99
CA ASN A 167 16.79 3.12 -2.23
C ASN A 167 16.05 4.43 -1.97
N ALA A 168 14.79 4.53 -2.39
CA ALA A 168 13.95 5.70 -2.13
C ALA A 168 13.71 5.90 -0.62
N ALA A 169 13.44 4.83 0.13
CA ALA A 169 13.28 4.90 1.58
C ALA A 169 14.59 5.30 2.29
N THR A 170 15.74 4.82 1.79
CA THR A 170 17.07 5.18 2.29
C THR A 170 17.36 6.66 2.06
N LYS A 171 17.01 7.20 0.88
CA LYS A 171 17.09 8.63 0.61
C LYS A 171 16.17 9.42 1.53
N GLY A 172 14.92 8.96 1.70
CA GLY A 172 13.95 9.57 2.62
C GLY A 172 14.43 9.58 4.07
N TYR A 173 15.15 8.55 4.51
CA TYR A 173 15.75 8.53 5.84
C TYR A 173 16.69 9.71 6.09
N ILE A 174 17.39 10.22 5.07
CA ILE A 174 18.24 11.39 5.18
C ILE A 174 17.44 12.68 4.94
N ASP A 175 16.68 12.72 3.84
CA ASP A 175 16.17 13.97 3.28
C ASP A 175 14.72 14.31 3.72
N ASN A 176 13.95 13.35 4.22
CA ASN A 176 12.52 13.55 4.47
C ASN A 176 12.30 14.50 5.65
N PRO A 177 11.58 15.63 5.46
CA PRO A 177 11.40 16.64 6.48
C PRO A 177 10.43 16.21 7.59
N ASN A 178 9.62 15.17 7.39
CA ASN A 178 8.64 14.73 8.38
C ASN A 178 9.15 13.52 9.15
N PHE A 179 9.63 12.49 8.43
CA PHE A 179 9.93 11.17 9.00
C PHE A 179 11.42 10.80 8.94
N GLY A 180 12.27 11.61 8.30
CA GLY A 180 13.71 11.37 8.19
C GLY A 180 14.46 11.61 9.50
N LEU A 181 15.72 11.16 9.58
CA LEU A 181 16.56 11.27 10.76
C LEU A 181 16.70 12.71 11.25
N ARG A 182 16.95 13.68 10.36
CA ARG A 182 16.97 15.12 10.67
C ARG A 182 17.82 15.51 11.89
N GLY A 183 18.98 14.87 12.08
CA GLY A 183 19.85 15.09 13.23
C GLY A 183 19.34 14.47 14.55
N ARG A 184 18.21 13.74 14.53
CA ARG A 184 17.80 12.86 15.64
C ARG A 184 18.81 11.72 15.79
N ALA A 185 18.92 11.17 17.00
CA ALA A 185 19.73 9.97 17.23
C ALA A 185 19.06 8.69 16.71
N LYS A 186 17.72 8.67 16.64
CA LYS A 186 16.89 7.50 16.32
C LYS A 186 15.65 7.93 15.55
N ILE A 187 15.08 7.00 14.77
CA ILE A 187 13.73 7.12 14.21
C ILE A 187 12.80 6.14 14.91
N SER A 188 11.48 6.29 14.79
CA SER A 188 10.51 5.31 15.30
C SER A 188 10.15 4.25 14.25
N CYS A 189 9.50 3.15 14.64
CA CYS A 189 8.89 2.23 13.68
C CYS A 189 7.82 2.91 12.83
N TRP A 190 7.16 3.96 13.37
CA TRP A 190 6.25 4.81 12.61
C TRP A 190 6.97 5.54 11.49
N ASP A 191 8.11 6.18 11.80
CA ASP A 191 8.95 6.83 10.79
C ASP A 191 9.41 5.85 9.71
N LEU A 192 9.88 4.65 10.09
CA LEU A 192 10.26 3.60 9.15
C LEU A 192 9.09 3.23 8.22
N MET A 193 7.91 2.97 8.78
CA MET A 193 6.70 2.67 8.01
C MET A 193 6.41 3.77 6.99
N GLN A 194 6.47 5.03 7.42
CA GLN A 194 6.16 6.18 6.58
C GLN A 194 7.18 6.35 5.45
N LEU A 195 8.46 6.14 5.71
CA LEU A 195 9.51 6.15 4.68
C LEU A 195 9.31 5.04 3.63
N LEU A 196 8.95 3.82 4.07
CA LEU A 196 8.67 2.70 3.18
C LEU A 196 7.37 2.89 2.39
N ASN A 197 6.32 3.41 3.02
CA ASN A 197 5.05 3.74 2.37
C ASN A 197 5.21 4.84 1.32
N GLU A 198 6.02 5.86 1.61
CA GLU A 198 6.33 6.92 0.65
C GLU A 198 7.12 6.39 -0.54
N ALA A 199 8.11 5.52 -0.29
CA ALA A 199 8.83 4.83 -1.35
C ALA A 199 7.92 3.93 -2.19
N ALA A 200 6.93 3.27 -1.58
CA ALA A 200 5.98 2.41 -2.27
C ALA A 200 5.11 3.17 -3.28
N LYS A 201 4.83 4.47 -3.08
CA LYS A 201 4.06 5.32 -4.02
C LYS A 201 4.68 5.45 -5.40
N GLN A 202 5.97 5.23 -5.52
CA GLN A 202 6.66 5.23 -6.83
C GLN A 202 6.34 3.98 -7.66
N SER A 203 5.64 3.01 -7.08
CA SER A 203 5.17 1.81 -7.78
C SER A 203 4.01 2.13 -8.71
N TYR A 204 3.83 1.31 -9.73
CA TYR A 204 2.61 1.34 -10.54
C TYR A 204 1.37 1.13 -9.67
N ILE A 205 0.29 1.80 -10.07
CA ILE A 205 -1.00 1.84 -9.35
C ILE A 205 -1.52 0.43 -9.01
N ASP A 206 -1.33 -0.54 -9.91
CA ASP A 206 -1.75 -1.93 -9.74
C ASP A 206 -1.00 -2.67 -8.62
N LYS A 207 0.26 -2.31 -8.35
CA LYS A 207 1.10 -2.92 -7.29
C LYS A 207 1.21 -2.09 -6.02
N PHE A 208 0.80 -0.83 -6.07
CA PHE A 208 0.98 0.14 -5.00
C PHE A 208 0.30 -0.30 -3.69
N LEU A 209 -0.95 -0.77 -3.75
CA LEU A 209 -1.72 -1.14 -2.55
C LEU A 209 -1.06 -2.28 -1.77
N GLU A 210 -0.64 -3.35 -2.45
CA GLU A 210 0.00 -4.51 -1.85
C GLU A 210 1.35 -4.13 -1.23
N ARG A 211 2.14 -3.29 -1.92
CA ARG A 211 3.43 -2.81 -1.40
C ARG A 211 3.26 -1.88 -0.20
N ASN A 212 2.22 -1.05 -0.19
CA ASN A 212 1.88 -0.19 0.94
C ASN A 212 1.46 -1.01 2.17
N GLN A 213 0.61 -2.01 1.96
CA GLN A 213 0.27 -2.96 3.01
C GLN A 213 1.51 -3.68 3.55
N ASN A 214 2.35 -4.22 2.64
CA ASN A 214 3.55 -4.93 3.04
C ASN A 214 4.58 -4.05 3.78
N ALA A 215 4.69 -2.76 3.44
CA ALA A 215 5.52 -1.81 4.18
C ALA A 215 5.00 -1.58 5.62
N THR A 216 3.68 -1.53 5.79
CA THR A 216 3.03 -1.44 7.11
C THR A 216 3.25 -2.71 7.92
N ASP A 217 3.00 -3.88 7.33
CA ASP A 217 3.23 -5.18 7.97
C ASP A 217 4.70 -5.35 8.37
N PHE A 218 5.63 -4.93 7.51
CA PHE A 218 7.06 -4.98 7.80
C PHE A 218 7.44 -4.12 9.02
N ALA A 219 6.94 -2.88 9.11
CA ALA A 219 7.23 -2.02 10.26
C ALA A 219 6.64 -2.58 11.57
N VAL A 220 5.46 -3.19 11.51
CA VAL A 220 4.84 -3.90 12.64
C VAL A 220 5.67 -5.12 13.04
N GLY A 221 6.15 -5.91 12.07
CA GLY A 221 7.03 -7.05 12.32
C GLY A 221 8.35 -6.65 12.99
N ILE A 222 9.00 -5.59 12.48
CA ILE A 222 10.21 -5.03 13.10
C ILE A 222 9.93 -4.55 14.53
N GLN A 223 8.80 -3.88 14.77
CA GLN A 223 8.40 -3.49 16.13
C GLN A 223 8.30 -4.70 17.06
N LYS A 224 7.62 -5.76 16.63
CA LYS A 224 7.46 -6.98 17.44
C LYS A 224 8.82 -7.61 17.73
N ALA A 225 9.71 -7.67 16.74
CA ALA A 225 11.06 -8.18 16.93
C ALA A 225 11.87 -7.37 17.95
N LEU A 226 11.79 -6.03 17.89
CA LEU A 226 12.45 -5.16 18.87
C LEU A 226 11.86 -5.28 20.29
N ARG A 227 10.62 -5.75 20.42
CA ARG A 227 9.95 -5.99 21.72
C ARG A 227 10.13 -7.41 22.25
N GLY A 228 10.79 -8.30 21.51
CA GLY A 228 10.91 -9.71 21.87
C GLY A 228 9.63 -10.53 21.64
N GLU A 229 8.72 -10.03 20.80
CA GLU A 229 7.44 -10.65 20.44
C GLU A 229 7.47 -11.22 19.00
N ASP A 230 8.67 -11.47 18.46
CA ASP A 230 8.83 -12.01 17.10
C ASP A 230 8.32 -13.44 17.01
N THR A 231 7.46 -13.69 16.02
CA THR A 231 6.90 -15.01 15.73
C THR A 231 7.05 -15.38 14.25
N GLU A 232 7.56 -14.46 13.43
CA GLU A 232 7.62 -14.60 11.97
C GLU A 232 9.04 -14.43 11.41
N ASN A 233 10.06 -14.33 12.29
CA ASN A 233 11.47 -14.15 11.95
C ASN A 233 11.83 -12.76 11.38
N TYR A 234 11.13 -11.70 11.81
CA TYR A 234 11.54 -10.33 11.48
C TYR A 234 12.87 -9.91 12.11
N GLY A 235 13.28 -10.58 13.20
CA GLY A 235 14.58 -10.38 13.86
C GLY A 235 15.77 -10.59 12.92
N TRP A 236 15.63 -11.40 11.86
CA TRP A 236 16.67 -11.57 10.84
C TRP A 236 17.09 -10.25 10.18
N PHE A 237 16.16 -9.31 10.03
CA PHE A 237 16.43 -7.97 9.47
C PHE A 237 17.17 -7.05 10.43
N LEU A 238 17.28 -7.40 11.71
CA LEU A 238 17.86 -6.58 12.77
C LEU A 238 19.29 -6.94 13.17
N GLY A 239 19.81 -8.08 12.70
CA GLY A 239 21.18 -8.51 13.03
C GLY A 239 21.22 -9.97 13.39
#